data_AF-A0A2E8M642-F1
#
_entry.id   AF-A0A2E8M642-F1
#
_cell.length_a   1.000
_cell.length_b   1.000
_cell.length_c   1.000
_cell.angle_alpha   90.00
_cell.angle_beta   90.00
_cell.angle_gamma   90.00
#
_symmetry.space_group_name_H-M   'P 1'
#
loop_
_entity.id
_entity.type
_entity.pdbx_description
1 polymer ?
#
loop_
_entity_poly.entity_id
_entity_poly.type
_entity_poly.pdbx_seq_one_letter_code
_entity_poly.pdbx_strand_id
1 'polypeptide(L)'
;MEVDGRPYDGYPNRDSLGYRELYGLSEVETLVRGTLRSAGFSQSWDLLVQLGMVRDDASLMWPQGVSWADWTRSFLPAEAEHGRDVREAVKHVTGATDELPAVNFHWG
;
A
#
# COMPACT_ATOMS: atom_id res chain seq x y z
N MET A 1 14.20 6.28 -0.18
CA MET A 1 14.86 7.60 -0.23
C MET A 1 15.04 8.10 1.19
N GLU A 2 16.13 8.78 1.52
CA GLU A 2 16.31 9.41 2.82
C GLU A 2 16.18 10.94 2.68
N VAL A 3 15.41 11.57 3.56
CA VAL A 3 15.29 13.03 3.65
C VAL A 3 15.46 13.40 5.13
N ASP A 4 16.47 14.19 5.44
CA ASP A 4 16.80 14.62 6.80
C ASP A 4 16.90 13.47 7.82
N GLY A 5 17.58 12.38 7.46
CA GLY A 5 17.74 11.21 8.32
C GLY A 5 16.49 10.33 8.46
N ARG A 6 15.43 10.58 7.66
CA ARG A 6 14.19 9.81 7.70
C ARG A 6 13.95 9.06 6.40
N PRO A 7 13.58 7.77 6.45
CA PRO A 7 13.32 6.99 5.26
C PRO A 7 11.90 7.26 4.71
N TYR A 8 11.80 7.36 3.38
CA TYR A 8 10.58 7.57 2.63
C TYR A 8 10.48 6.61 1.43
N ASP A 9 9.25 6.19 1.16
CA ASP A 9 8.81 5.56 -0.09
C ASP A 9 8.42 6.67 -1.08
N GLY A 10 8.74 6.48 -2.36
CA GLY A 10 8.37 7.40 -3.44
C GLY A 10 7.77 6.65 -4.60
N TYR A 11 6.65 7.14 -5.14
CA TYR A 11 6.07 6.62 -6.38
C TYR A 11 5.72 7.75 -7.34
N PRO A 12 5.87 7.55 -8.66
CA PRO A 12 5.54 8.56 -9.66
C PRO A 12 4.03 8.80 -9.73
N ASN A 13 3.64 10.07 -9.85
CA ASN A 13 2.24 10.51 -9.96
C ASN A 13 1.80 10.56 -11.42
N ARG A 14 1.06 9.53 -11.86
CA ARG A 14 0.36 9.43 -13.16
C ARG A 14 1.08 10.19 -14.29
N ASP A 15 0.37 11.06 -15.01
CA ASP A 15 0.91 11.85 -16.10
C ASP A 15 1.50 13.17 -15.59
N SER A 16 2.73 13.46 -16.02
CA SER A 16 3.47 14.70 -15.74
C SER A 16 3.70 15.54 -17.01
N LEU A 17 3.31 15.06 -18.19
CA LEU A 17 3.62 15.69 -19.48
C LEU A 17 2.98 17.07 -19.62
N GLY A 18 1.75 17.26 -19.14
CA GLY A 18 1.05 18.56 -19.17
C GLY A 18 1.75 19.69 -18.40
N TYR A 19 2.66 19.35 -17.47
CA TYR A 19 3.42 20.37 -16.74
C TYR A 19 4.58 20.96 -17.52
N ARG A 20 5.03 20.32 -18.60
CA ARG A 20 6.11 20.85 -19.44
C ARG A 20 5.69 22.15 -20.10
N GLU A 21 4.50 22.19 -20.70
CA GLU A 21 3.97 23.42 -21.30
C GLU A 21 3.56 24.43 -20.23
N LEU A 22 2.86 24.00 -19.17
CA LEU A 22 2.35 24.90 -18.13
C LEU A 22 3.45 25.71 -17.44
N TYR A 23 4.62 25.12 -17.22
CA TYR A 23 5.76 25.76 -16.53
C TYR A 23 6.85 26.25 -17.48
N GLY A 24 6.66 26.18 -18.81
CA GLY A 24 7.68 26.59 -19.78
C GLY A 24 8.94 25.73 -19.74
N LEU A 25 8.82 24.46 -19.37
CA LEU A 25 9.91 23.49 -19.24
C LEU A 25 10.09 22.69 -20.54
N SER A 26 10.08 23.36 -21.70
CA SER A 26 10.18 22.69 -23.01
C SER A 26 11.52 21.96 -23.19
N GLU A 27 12.60 22.47 -22.59
CA GLU A 27 13.97 21.96 -22.79
C GLU A 27 14.42 20.91 -21.77
N VAL A 28 13.60 20.55 -20.78
CA VAL A 28 14.01 19.53 -19.80
C VAL A 28 13.92 18.12 -20.40
N GLU A 29 14.97 17.33 -20.24
CA GLU A 29 15.01 15.95 -20.72
C GLU A 29 14.15 15.01 -19.87
N THR A 30 14.10 15.26 -18.56
CA THR A 30 13.36 14.43 -17.59
C THR A 30 12.51 15.29 -16.66
N LEU A 31 11.23 14.93 -16.52
CA LEU A 31 10.31 15.53 -15.55
C LEU A 31 9.61 14.41 -14.79
N VAL A 32 9.85 14.34 -13.48
CA VAL A 32 9.20 13.38 -12.59
C VAL A 32 8.41 14.14 -11.54
N ARG A 33 7.09 13.90 -11.49
CA ARG A 33 6.26 14.25 -10.34
C ARG A 33 6.01 12.98 -9.55
N GLY A 34 6.24 13.01 -8.25
CA GLY A 34 5.97 11.87 -7.38
C GLY A 34 5.38 12.28 -6.04
N THR A 35 4.96 11.29 -5.27
CA THR A 35 4.50 11.46 -3.89
C THR A 35 5.44 10.74 -2.95
N LEU A 36 5.86 11.40 -1.87
CA LEU A 36 6.59 10.78 -0.78
C LEU A 36 5.65 10.30 0.33
N ARG A 37 5.96 9.15 0.91
CA ARG A 37 5.28 8.55 2.06
C ARG A 37 6.32 8.01 3.03
N SER A 38 5.99 7.95 4.32
CA SER A 38 6.88 7.33 5.30
C SER A 38 7.17 5.87 4.93
N ALA A 39 8.38 5.40 5.20
CA ALA A 39 8.78 4.03 4.86
C ALA A 39 7.79 2.98 5.38
N GLY A 40 7.49 2.00 4.54
CA GLY A 40 6.55 0.91 4.84
C GLY A 40 5.09 1.23 4.50
N PHE A 41 4.77 2.48 4.14
CA PHE A 41 3.41 2.85 3.72
C PHE A 41 2.99 2.10 2.47
N SER A 42 3.84 2.10 1.43
CA SER A 42 3.48 1.51 0.14
C SER A 42 3.29 -0.01 0.27
N GLN A 43 4.14 -0.68 1.05
CA GLN A 43 4.01 -2.10 1.31
C GLN A 43 2.76 -2.43 2.13
N SER A 44 2.48 -1.67 3.20
CA SER A 44 1.27 -1.87 4.00
C SER A 44 0.00 -1.65 3.18
N TRP A 45 0.02 -0.67 2.27
CA TRP A 45 -1.10 -0.40 1.38
C TRP A 45 -1.31 -1.52 0.37
N ASP A 46 -0.23 -2.05 -0.21
CA ASP A 46 -0.29 -3.18 -1.13
C ASP A 46 -0.91 -4.42 -0.48
N LEU A 47 -0.63 -4.68 0.80
CA LEU A 47 -1.30 -5.75 1.55
C LEU A 47 -2.83 -5.58 1.61
N LEU A 48 -3.31 -4.35 1.82
CA LEU A 48 -4.75 -4.06 1.81
C LEU A 48 -5.37 -4.28 0.42
N VAL A 49 -4.62 -3.96 -0.64
CA VAL A 49 -5.01 -4.24 -2.03
C VAL A 49 -5.10 -5.74 -2.28
N GLN A 50 -4.07 -6.51 -1.90
CA GLN A 50 -4.03 -7.96 -2.08
C GLN A 50 -5.16 -8.69 -1.33
N LEU A 51 -5.50 -8.22 -0.13
CA LEU A 51 -6.64 -8.73 0.65
C LEU A 51 -8.00 -8.28 0.09
N GLY A 52 -8.03 -7.37 -0.89
CA GLY A 52 -9.26 -6.86 -1.47
C GLY A 52 -10.03 -5.88 -0.57
N MET A 53 -9.40 -5.36 0.48
CA MET A 53 -10.02 -4.48 1.49
C MET A 53 -10.38 -3.09 0.95
N VAL A 54 -9.87 -2.75 -0.23
CA VAL A 54 -10.07 -1.45 -0.89
C VAL A 54 -10.85 -1.57 -2.21
N ARG A 55 -11.43 -2.75 -2.49
CA ARG A 55 -12.27 -2.96 -3.66
C ARG A 55 -13.62 -2.28 -3.49
N ASP A 56 -14.12 -1.71 -4.57
CA ASP A 56 -15.42 -1.01 -4.66
C ASP A 56 -16.42 -1.75 -5.57
N ASP A 57 -16.09 -2.96 -6.01
CA ASP A 57 -16.90 -3.76 -6.92
C ASP A 57 -17.80 -4.79 -6.22
N ALA A 58 -17.79 -4.82 -4.89
CA ALA A 58 -18.65 -5.67 -4.07
C ALA A 58 -19.23 -4.90 -2.88
N SER A 59 -20.48 -5.17 -2.54
CA SER A 59 -21.12 -4.67 -1.31
C SER A 59 -21.09 -5.74 -0.23
N LEU A 60 -20.41 -5.44 0.87
CA LEU A 60 -20.33 -6.30 2.05
C LEU A 60 -21.16 -5.67 3.18
N MET A 61 -21.80 -6.53 3.98
CA MET A 61 -22.59 -6.12 5.15
C MET A 61 -22.07 -6.82 6.40
N TRP A 62 -22.04 -6.08 7.50
CA TRP A 62 -21.65 -6.60 8.82
C TRP A 62 -22.70 -6.23 9.87
N PRO A 63 -22.88 -7.07 10.90
CA PRO A 63 -23.76 -6.74 12.02
C PRO A 63 -23.22 -5.54 12.81
N GLN A 64 -24.12 -4.82 13.47
CA GLN A 64 -23.74 -3.76 14.39
C GLN A 64 -22.87 -4.35 15.52
N GLY A 65 -21.73 -3.69 15.80
CA GLY A 65 -20.80 -4.13 16.83
C GLY A 65 -19.79 -5.19 16.37
N VAL A 66 -19.65 -5.42 15.05
CA VAL A 66 -18.56 -6.24 14.51
C VAL A 66 -17.20 -5.76 15.03
N SER A 67 -16.36 -6.69 15.48
CA SER A 67 -15.01 -6.36 15.92
C SER A 67 -14.10 -6.12 14.72
N TRP A 68 -13.01 -5.37 14.92
CA TRP A 68 -11.99 -5.21 13.86
C TRP A 68 -11.38 -6.54 13.43
N ALA A 69 -11.27 -7.51 14.35
CA ALA A 69 -10.77 -8.83 14.03
C ALA A 69 -11.73 -9.58 13.09
N ASP A 70 -13.03 -9.57 13.40
CA ASP A 70 -14.03 -10.26 12.58
C ASP A 70 -14.28 -9.55 11.25
N TRP A 71 -14.22 -8.22 11.24
CA TRP A 71 -14.24 -7.44 10.02
C TRP A 71 -13.05 -7.78 9.13
N THR A 72 -11.83 -7.82 9.67
CA THR A 72 -10.62 -8.18 8.90
C THR A 72 -10.68 -9.62 8.39
N ARG A 73 -11.24 -10.54 9.19
CA ARG A 73 -11.45 -11.94 8.77
C ARG A 73 -12.35 -12.08 7.55
N SER A 74 -13.29 -11.17 7.32
CA SER A 74 -14.15 -11.23 6.13
C SER A 74 -13.42 -11.09 4.79
N PHE A 75 -12.14 -10.68 4.82
CA PHE A 75 -11.26 -10.56 3.66
C PHE A 75 -10.23 -11.69 3.55
N LEU A 76 -10.22 -12.62 4.50
CA LEU A 76 -9.30 -13.76 4.51
C LEU A 76 -9.94 -15.00 3.86
N PRO A 77 -9.15 -15.85 3.19
CA PRO A 77 -9.63 -17.11 2.64
C PRO A 77 -10.08 -18.07 3.77
N ALA A 78 -11.06 -18.92 3.49
CA ALA A 78 -11.66 -19.82 4.49
C ALA A 78 -10.62 -20.78 5.13
N GLU A 79 -9.57 -21.14 4.41
CA GLU A 79 -8.48 -21.99 4.89
C GLU A 79 -7.65 -21.31 6.00
N ALA A 80 -7.71 -19.99 6.10
CA ALA A 80 -7.08 -19.21 7.16
C ALA A 80 -7.86 -19.24 8.49
N GLU A 81 -9.10 -19.77 8.52
CA GLU A 81 -9.96 -19.79 9.71
C GLU A 81 -9.54 -20.77 10.80
N HIS A 82 -8.75 -21.81 10.50
CA HIS A 82 -8.48 -22.90 11.45
C HIS A 82 -7.60 -22.45 12.64
N GLY A 83 -8.25 -21.98 13.70
CA GLY A 83 -7.67 -21.80 15.04
C GLY A 83 -6.62 -20.68 15.16
N ARG A 84 -6.46 -19.83 14.14
CA ARG A 84 -5.48 -18.72 14.17
C ARG A 84 -6.11 -17.43 14.67
N ASP A 85 -5.33 -16.69 15.45
CA ASP A 85 -5.60 -15.27 15.66
C ASP A 85 -5.54 -14.51 14.32
N VAL A 86 -6.32 -13.43 14.20
CA VAL A 86 -6.42 -12.66 12.96
C VAL A 86 -5.07 -12.13 12.48
N ARG A 87 -4.17 -11.75 13.40
CA ARG A 87 -2.82 -11.29 13.05
C ARG A 87 -2.02 -12.40 12.38
N GLU A 88 -2.07 -13.61 12.94
CA GLU A 88 -1.36 -14.76 12.40
C GLU A 88 -1.95 -15.24 11.07
N ALA A 89 -3.28 -15.12 10.92
CA ALA A 89 -3.95 -15.41 9.66
C ALA A 89 -3.53 -14.43 8.55
N VAL A 90 -3.46 -13.12 8.84
CA VAL A 90 -2.95 -12.11 7.89
C VAL A 90 -1.51 -12.42 7.49
N LYS A 91 -0.61 -12.68 8.45
CA LYS A 91 0.79 -13.03 8.18
C LYS A 91 0.90 -14.28 7.30
N HIS A 92 0.09 -15.30 7.57
CA HIS A 92 0.11 -16.54 6.80
C HIS A 92 -0.32 -16.34 5.35
N VAL A 93 -1.37 -15.53 5.12
CA VAL A 93 -1.94 -15.30 3.79
C VAL A 93 -1.05 -14.38 2.94
N THR A 94 -0.46 -13.36 3.56
CA THR A 94 0.28 -12.32 2.83
C THR A 94 1.80 -12.45 2.87
N GLY A 95 2.33 -13.29 3.77
CA GLY A 95 3.76 -13.35 4.05
C GLY A 95 4.31 -12.11 4.80
N ALA A 96 3.44 -11.23 5.30
CA ALA A 96 3.85 -10.01 5.99
C ALA A 96 4.65 -10.30 7.27
N THR A 97 5.63 -9.44 7.55
CA THR A 97 6.42 -9.44 8.79
C THR A 97 6.17 -8.14 9.56
N ASP A 98 6.53 -8.13 10.85
CA ASP A 98 6.49 -6.90 11.66
C ASP A 98 7.72 -5.99 11.43
N GLU A 99 8.61 -6.38 10.50
CA GLU A 99 9.81 -5.64 10.16
C GLU A 99 9.53 -4.59 9.08
N LEU A 100 10.06 -3.38 9.24
CA LEU A 100 10.05 -2.42 8.14
C LEU A 100 10.98 -2.94 7.04
N PRO A 101 10.54 -2.90 5.76
CA PRO A 101 11.38 -3.32 4.66
C PRO A 101 12.64 -2.47 4.64
N ALA A 102 13.79 -3.10 4.36
CA ALA A 102 14.98 -2.36 3.99
C ALA A 102 14.64 -1.48 2.77
N VAL A 103 14.96 -0.18 2.86
CA VAL A 103 14.57 0.83 1.86
C VAL A 103 15.36 0.60 0.56
N ASN A 104 14.97 -0.39 -0.24
CA ASN A 104 15.62 -0.73 -1.50
C ASN A 104 14.63 -0.54 -2.65
N PHE A 105 14.48 0.70 -3.11
CA PHE A 105 13.85 0.97 -4.40
C PHE A 105 14.94 1.08 -5.46
N HIS A 106 15.03 0.08 -6.34
CA HIS A 106 15.73 0.20 -7.62
C HIS A 106 14.79 0.88 -8.61
N TRP A 107 15.15 2.07 -9.07
CA TRP A 107 14.54 2.68 -10.24
C TRP A 107 15.12 1.98 -11.47
N GLY A 108 14.26 1.32 -12.26
CA GLY A 108 14.56 0.80 -13.58
C GLY A 108 14.03 1.72 -14.66
#